data_AF-A0A4V1SSQ1-F1
#
_entry.id   AF-A0A4V1SSQ1-F1
#
_cell.length_a   1.000
_cell.length_b   1.000
_cell.length_c   1.000
_cell.angle_alpha   90.00
_cell.angle_beta   90.00
_cell.angle_gamma   90.00
#
_symmetry.space_group_name_H-M   'P 1'
#
loop_
_entity.id
_entity.type
_entity.pdbx_description
1 polymer ?
#
loop_
_entity_poly.entity_id
_entity_poly.type
_entity_poly.pdbx_seq_one_letter_code
_entity_poly.pdbx_strand_id
1 'polypeptide(L)'
;LQCRTVFLAKLREQFPEWAARLGEDHMLDLGVLGEVSDTALTREQEIGFAASGLPSTFVPGRNLVFLTFAGAVAYRRGLGALIGGMCETDFSGYPDCRRDTIDATSNMLTLGLDRPTPIETPLMYLDKAQTWALSDELGGQKLIDLIVEETHTCYLGDRTHRHDWGYGCGTCPACELRARGWQKWQAAR
;
A
#
# COMPACT_ATOMS: atom_id res chain seq x y z
N LEU A 1 -11.77 -4.15 4.39
CA LEU A 1 -10.96 -5.16 3.67
C LEU A 1 -11.71 -5.91 2.55
N GLN A 2 -13.04 -5.86 2.48
CA GLN A 2 -13.83 -6.53 1.42
C GLN A 2 -13.44 -6.11 -0.01
N CYS A 3 -12.95 -4.89 -0.21
CA CYS A 3 -12.46 -4.44 -1.52
C CYS A 3 -11.29 -5.31 -2.05
N ARG A 4 -10.45 -5.90 -1.17
CA ARG A 4 -9.33 -6.77 -1.57
C ARG A 4 -9.83 -7.97 -2.37
N THR A 5 -10.82 -8.67 -1.83
CA THR A 5 -11.35 -9.90 -2.44
C THR A 5 -12.05 -9.61 -3.76
N VAL A 6 -12.80 -8.50 -3.83
CA VAL A 6 -13.48 -8.07 -5.08
C VAL A 6 -12.46 -7.68 -6.14
N PHE A 7 -11.47 -6.85 -5.78
CA PHE A 7 -10.41 -6.44 -6.70
C PHE A 7 -9.63 -7.64 -7.23
N LEU A 8 -9.20 -8.57 -6.36
CA LEU A 8 -8.47 -9.77 -6.79
C LEU A 8 -9.29 -10.67 -7.72
N ALA A 9 -10.59 -10.84 -7.45
CA ALA A 9 -11.46 -11.63 -8.31
C ALA A 9 -11.58 -11.00 -9.71
N LYS A 10 -11.88 -9.69 -9.77
CA LYS A 10 -12.00 -8.96 -11.02
C LYS A 10 -10.68 -8.84 -11.78
N LEU A 11 -9.55 -8.67 -11.07
CA LEU A 11 -8.23 -8.66 -11.69
C LEU A 11 -7.94 -9.99 -12.39
N ARG A 12 -8.23 -11.12 -11.73
CA ARG A 12 -8.05 -12.46 -12.33
C ARG A 12 -8.94 -12.69 -13.54
N GLU A 13 -10.18 -12.22 -13.50
CA GLU A 13 -11.12 -12.29 -14.62
C GLU A 13 -10.66 -11.43 -15.80
N GLN A 14 -10.21 -10.21 -15.51
CA GLN A 14 -9.89 -9.21 -16.51
C GLN A 14 -8.49 -9.34 -17.10
N PHE A 15 -7.54 -9.92 -16.37
CA PHE A 15 -6.14 -10.10 -16.78
C PHE A 15 -5.70 -11.57 -16.58
N PRO A 16 -6.16 -12.51 -17.43
CA PRO A 16 -5.89 -13.94 -17.28
C PRO A 16 -4.39 -14.29 -17.24
N GLU A 17 -3.57 -13.54 -17.96
CA GLU A 17 -2.11 -13.66 -17.98
C GLU A 17 -1.47 -13.33 -16.62
N TRP A 18 -2.06 -12.40 -15.86
CA TRP A 18 -1.65 -12.13 -14.48
C TRP A 18 -2.25 -13.12 -13.51
N ALA A 19 -3.48 -13.58 -13.76
CA ALA A 19 -4.15 -14.58 -12.94
C ALA A 19 -3.31 -15.85 -12.78
N ALA A 20 -2.67 -16.31 -13.86
CA ALA A 20 -1.78 -17.47 -13.84
C ALA A 20 -0.53 -17.30 -12.94
N ARG A 21 -0.15 -16.05 -12.64
CA ARG A 21 0.99 -15.70 -11.78
C ARG A 21 0.58 -15.37 -10.34
N LEU A 22 -0.72 -15.17 -10.10
CA LEU A 22 -1.27 -14.85 -8.78
C LEU A 22 -1.57 -16.13 -8.00
N GLY A 23 -0.76 -16.42 -6.99
CA GLY A 23 -0.99 -17.52 -6.05
C GLY A 23 -2.16 -17.28 -5.08
N GLU A 24 -2.20 -18.08 -4.02
CA GLU A 24 -3.21 -18.01 -2.96
C GLU A 24 -3.12 -16.68 -2.17
N ASP A 25 -4.26 -16.01 -1.98
CA ASP A 25 -4.39 -14.86 -1.06
C ASP A 25 -4.05 -15.29 0.37
N HIS A 26 -3.34 -14.46 1.13
CA HIS A 26 -2.99 -14.76 2.52
C HIS A 26 -3.27 -13.55 3.40
N MET A 27 -4.07 -13.76 4.44
CA MET A 27 -4.38 -12.71 5.41
C MET A 27 -3.84 -13.12 6.77
N LEU A 28 -3.04 -12.24 7.37
CA LEU A 28 -2.60 -12.37 8.75
C LEU A 28 -3.35 -11.34 9.59
N ASP A 29 -3.90 -11.78 10.72
CA ASP A 29 -4.38 -10.87 11.75
C ASP A 29 -3.17 -10.34 12.53
N LEU A 30 -3.07 -9.01 12.61
CA LEU A 30 -2.01 -8.30 13.30
C LEU A 30 -2.56 -7.45 14.45
N GLY A 31 -3.70 -7.86 15.04
CA GLY A 31 -4.32 -7.18 16.19
C GLY A 31 -3.35 -6.94 17.36
N VAL A 32 -2.37 -7.82 17.56
CA VAL A 32 -1.30 -7.68 18.58
C VAL A 32 -0.49 -6.37 18.43
N LEU A 33 -0.40 -5.79 17.24
CA LEU A 33 0.24 -4.47 17.06
C LEU A 33 -0.50 -3.37 17.83
N GLY A 34 -1.81 -3.49 18.02
CA GLY A 34 -2.60 -2.58 18.83
C GLY A 34 -2.30 -2.69 20.32
N GLU A 35 -1.80 -3.84 20.79
CA GLU A 35 -1.37 -4.03 22.19
C GLU A 35 0.00 -3.40 22.46
N VAL A 36 0.85 -3.29 21.43
CA VAL A 36 2.20 -2.73 21.52
C VAL A 36 2.20 -1.21 21.23
N SER A 37 1.09 -0.66 20.72
CA SER A 37 0.99 0.74 20.30
C SER A 37 0.00 1.53 21.16
N ASP A 38 0.51 2.48 21.95
CA ASP A 38 -0.27 3.49 22.68
C ASP A 38 -0.85 4.60 21.75
N THR A 39 -1.24 4.27 20.51
CA THR A 39 -1.72 5.26 19.53
C THR A 39 -3.21 5.06 19.19
N ALA A 40 -3.85 6.09 18.63
CA ALA A 40 -5.30 6.39 18.58
C ALA A 40 -6.27 5.29 18.05
N LEU A 41 -5.79 4.09 17.75
CA LEU A 41 -6.65 2.92 17.51
C LEU A 41 -7.26 2.35 18.81
N THR A 42 -6.81 2.81 19.98
CA THR A 42 -7.37 2.41 21.30
C THR A 42 -8.13 3.52 22.03
N ARG A 43 -8.12 4.77 21.56
CA ARG A 43 -8.93 5.90 22.06
C ARG A 43 -9.34 6.83 20.92
N GLU A 44 -10.58 7.33 20.97
CA GLU A 44 -11.09 8.41 20.11
C GLU A 44 -10.15 9.63 20.17
N GLN A 45 -9.21 9.73 19.23
CA GLN A 45 -8.33 10.89 19.08
C GLN A 45 -8.58 11.47 17.69
N GLU A 46 -8.73 12.79 17.61
CA GLU A 46 -8.98 13.49 16.36
C GLU A 46 -7.90 13.15 15.32
N ILE A 47 -8.34 12.93 14.08
CA ILE A 47 -7.45 12.70 12.94
C ILE A 47 -6.67 14.00 12.70
N GLY A 48 -5.37 13.99 13.01
CA GLY A 48 -4.51 15.15 12.91
C GLY A 48 -3.03 14.78 12.88
N PHE A 49 -2.17 15.80 12.80
CA PHE A 49 -0.71 15.63 12.91
C PHE A 49 -0.29 15.79 14.36
N ALA A 50 0.47 14.82 14.87
CA ALA A 50 1.13 14.94 16.17
C ALA A 50 2.25 15.98 16.10
N ALA A 51 2.74 16.43 17.26
CA ALA A 51 3.86 17.38 17.37
C ALA A 51 5.16 16.90 16.68
N SER A 52 5.26 15.59 16.41
CA SER A 52 6.34 14.97 15.64
C SER A 52 6.22 15.15 14.12
N GLY A 53 5.14 15.77 13.63
CA GLY A 53 4.83 15.88 12.20
C GLY A 53 4.28 14.60 11.58
N LEU A 54 4.03 13.56 12.37
CA LEU A 54 3.45 12.29 11.91
C LEU A 54 1.95 12.22 12.22
N PRO A 55 1.14 11.55 11.39
CA PRO A 55 -0.28 11.32 11.68
C PRO A 55 -0.51 10.63 13.03
N SER A 56 -1.58 10.98 13.75
CA SER A 56 -1.97 10.39 15.05
C SER A 56 -2.24 8.87 15.01
N THR A 57 -2.38 8.30 13.81
CA THR A 57 -2.51 6.86 13.54
C THR A 57 -1.17 6.13 13.32
N PHE A 58 -0.05 6.82 13.53
CA PHE A 58 1.27 6.22 13.39
C PHE A 58 1.49 5.15 14.47
N VAL A 59 1.92 3.97 14.04
CA VAL A 59 2.41 2.90 14.92
C VAL A 59 3.90 2.76 14.61
N PRO A 60 4.80 3.13 15.55
CA PRO A 60 6.23 3.08 15.29
C PRO A 60 6.72 1.70 14.83
N GLY A 61 7.47 1.65 13.73
CA GLY A 61 8.08 0.42 13.23
C GLY A 61 7.10 -0.59 12.62
N ARG A 62 5.84 -0.20 12.37
CA ARG A 62 4.81 -1.09 11.84
C ARG A 62 5.22 -1.76 10.52
N ASN A 63 5.84 -1.03 9.60
CA ASN A 63 6.25 -1.64 8.32
C ASN A 63 7.39 -2.64 8.49
N LEU A 64 8.25 -2.48 9.51
CA LEU A 64 9.28 -3.46 9.84
C LEU A 64 8.63 -4.79 10.27
N VAL A 65 7.61 -4.71 11.13
CA VAL A 65 6.84 -5.88 11.55
C VAL A 65 6.11 -6.53 10.37
N PHE A 66 5.49 -5.73 9.50
CA PHE A 66 4.84 -6.22 8.29
C PHE A 66 5.79 -6.99 7.39
N LEU A 67 6.98 -6.43 7.12
CA LEU A 67 8.00 -7.08 6.30
C LEU A 67 8.56 -8.34 6.96
N THR A 68 8.65 -8.37 8.29
CA THR A 68 9.08 -9.55 9.06
C THR A 68 8.09 -10.71 8.87
N PHE A 69 6.79 -10.44 9.04
CA PHE A 69 5.76 -11.45 8.79
C PHE A 69 5.69 -11.86 7.31
N ALA A 70 5.82 -10.90 6.39
CA ALA A 70 5.87 -11.19 4.96
C ALA A 70 7.04 -12.11 4.59
N GLY A 71 8.22 -11.88 5.18
CA GLY A 71 9.40 -12.74 5.05
C GLY A 71 9.14 -14.17 5.54
N ALA A 72 8.53 -14.34 6.71
CA ALA A 72 8.17 -15.66 7.23
C ALA A 72 7.17 -16.39 6.33
N VAL A 73 6.16 -15.68 5.81
CA VAL A 73 5.19 -16.24 4.85
C VAL A 73 5.88 -16.63 3.54
N ALA A 74 6.75 -15.78 3.01
CA ALA A 74 7.50 -16.03 1.78
C ALA A 74 8.43 -17.24 1.93
N TYR A 75 9.13 -17.36 3.07
CA TYR A 75 9.97 -18.51 3.38
C TYR A 75 9.18 -19.82 3.33
N ARG A 76 8.07 -19.91 4.05
CA ARG A 76 7.18 -21.09 4.07
C ARG A 76 6.64 -21.43 2.68
N ARG A 77 6.39 -20.42 1.84
CA ARG A 77 5.87 -20.57 0.48
C ARG A 77 6.95 -20.78 -0.58
N GLY A 78 8.23 -20.77 -0.21
CA GLY A 78 9.33 -20.92 -1.16
C GLY A 78 9.54 -19.71 -2.09
N LEU A 79 8.97 -18.54 -1.77
CA LEU A 79 9.07 -17.34 -2.62
C LEU A 79 10.46 -16.69 -2.50
N GLY A 80 10.94 -16.10 -3.59
CA GLY A 80 12.31 -15.56 -3.71
C GLY A 80 12.45 -14.04 -3.56
N ALA A 81 11.34 -13.31 -3.43
CA ALA A 81 11.35 -11.86 -3.26
C ALA A 81 10.07 -11.40 -2.56
N LEU A 82 10.15 -10.26 -1.88
CA LEU A 82 9.02 -9.50 -1.37
C LEU A 82 8.81 -8.26 -2.27
N ILE A 83 7.55 -7.89 -2.50
CA ILE A 83 7.20 -6.65 -3.21
C ILE A 83 6.41 -5.77 -2.24
N GLY A 84 6.92 -4.56 -1.99
CA GLY A 84 6.31 -3.56 -1.13
C GLY A 84 5.81 -2.35 -1.93
N GLY A 85 4.62 -1.85 -1.58
CA GLY A 85 4.05 -0.62 -2.16
C GLY A 85 4.52 0.67 -1.49
N MET A 86 5.54 0.61 -0.63
CA MET A 86 6.08 1.76 0.09
C MET A 86 6.76 2.73 -0.88
N CYS A 87 6.69 4.01 -0.54
CA CYS A 87 7.14 5.12 -1.36
C CYS A 87 7.66 6.24 -0.46
N GLU A 88 8.72 6.92 -0.88
CA GLU A 88 9.35 8.01 -0.12
C GLU A 88 8.94 9.39 -0.63
N THR A 89 8.44 9.49 -1.88
CA THR A 89 8.06 10.78 -2.49
C THR A 89 6.74 11.34 -1.97
N ASP A 90 5.85 10.49 -1.43
CA ASP A 90 4.54 10.90 -0.93
C ASP A 90 4.53 11.16 0.60
N PHE A 91 4.87 12.41 0.96
CA PHE A 91 4.44 13.26 2.09
C PHE A 91 4.06 12.67 3.46
N SER A 92 4.48 11.46 3.81
CA SER A 92 4.23 10.89 5.14
C SER A 92 5.45 10.91 6.05
N GLY A 93 6.66 11.04 5.48
CA GLY A 93 7.91 11.16 6.23
C GLY A 93 8.28 9.93 7.07
N TYR A 94 7.51 8.84 6.95
CA TYR A 94 7.67 7.64 7.77
C TYR A 94 9.06 7.03 7.55
N PRO A 95 9.90 6.94 8.61
CA PRO A 95 11.26 6.43 8.48
C PRO A 95 11.28 4.98 7.99
N ASP A 96 10.28 4.18 8.35
CA ASP A 96 10.10 2.79 7.96
C ASP A 96 9.57 2.58 6.53
N CYS A 97 9.43 3.65 5.74
CA CYS A 97 9.15 3.60 4.30
C CYS A 97 10.37 3.94 3.42
N ARG A 98 11.45 4.49 3.99
CA ARG A 98 12.60 5.02 3.23
C ARG A 98 13.47 3.93 2.64
N ARG A 99 14.14 4.19 1.52
CA ARG A 99 15.01 3.21 0.84
C ARG A 99 16.00 2.54 1.79
N ASP A 100 16.73 3.33 2.57
CA ASP A 100 17.74 2.82 3.52
C ASP A 100 17.16 1.84 4.54
N THR A 101 15.93 2.09 5.00
CA THR A 101 15.26 1.21 5.97
C THR A 101 14.76 -0.07 5.29
N ILE A 102 14.30 0.01 4.05
CA ILE A 102 13.92 -1.17 3.26
C ILE A 102 15.15 -2.04 2.96
N ASP A 103 16.29 -1.44 2.59
CA ASP A 103 17.57 -2.16 2.39
C ASP A 103 18.04 -2.86 3.67
N ALA A 104 18.05 -2.13 4.79
CA ALA A 104 18.42 -2.70 6.08
C ALA A 104 17.51 -3.87 6.47
N THR A 105 16.20 -3.75 6.23
CA THR A 105 15.22 -4.81 6.51
C THR A 105 15.43 -6.02 5.59
N SER A 106 15.72 -5.80 4.31
CA SER A 106 16.03 -6.85 3.34
C SER A 106 17.27 -7.66 3.77
N ASN A 107 18.31 -6.97 4.23
CA ASN A 107 19.52 -7.61 4.77
C ASN A 107 19.23 -8.36 6.07
N MET A 108 18.49 -7.75 7.00
CA MET A 108 18.07 -8.39 8.25
C MET A 108 17.30 -9.68 7.99
N LEU A 109 16.32 -9.67 7.08
CA LEU A 109 15.56 -10.85 6.70
C LEU A 109 16.46 -11.92 6.07
N THR A 110 17.39 -11.51 5.21
CA THR A 110 18.32 -12.43 4.56
C THR A 110 19.17 -13.18 5.57
N LEU A 111 19.71 -12.47 6.56
CA LEU A 111 20.50 -13.04 7.64
C LEU A 111 19.65 -13.88 8.61
N GLY A 112 18.48 -13.38 9.01
CA GLY A 112 17.62 -14.02 10.00
C GLY A 112 16.93 -15.28 9.51
N LEU A 113 16.70 -15.40 8.19
CA LEU A 113 16.09 -16.58 7.56
C LEU A 113 17.11 -17.49 6.87
N ASP A 114 18.40 -17.12 6.90
CA ASP A 114 19.48 -17.80 6.17
C ASP A 114 19.13 -18.06 4.69
N ARG A 115 18.55 -17.04 4.04
CA ARG A 115 18.04 -17.13 2.67
C ARG A 115 17.95 -15.75 2.00
N PRO A 116 18.42 -15.57 0.75
CA PRO A 116 18.22 -14.33 0.01
C PRO A 116 16.75 -13.89 0.00
N THR A 117 16.47 -12.72 0.57
CA THR A 117 15.11 -12.17 0.72
C THR A 117 15.09 -10.70 0.25
N PRO A 118 15.29 -10.44 -1.06
CA PRO A 118 15.22 -9.09 -1.61
C PRO A 118 13.82 -8.48 -1.41
N ILE A 119 13.78 -7.18 -1.10
CA ILE A 119 12.55 -6.39 -1.02
C ILE A 119 12.55 -5.36 -2.15
N GLU A 120 11.66 -5.57 -3.12
CA GLU A 120 11.42 -4.70 -4.25
C GLU A 120 10.35 -3.66 -3.92
N THR A 121 10.62 -2.39 -4.23
CA THR A 121 9.68 -1.28 -4.01
C THR A 121 9.50 -0.49 -5.31
N PRO A 122 8.72 -1.00 -6.28
CA PRO A 122 8.61 -0.41 -7.61
C PRO A 122 8.04 1.02 -7.61
N LEU A 123 7.37 1.42 -6.52
CA LEU A 123 6.79 2.75 -6.36
C LEU A 123 7.69 3.71 -5.56
N MET A 124 8.90 3.30 -5.15
CA MET A 124 9.73 4.03 -4.17
C MET A 124 9.90 5.52 -4.52
N TYR A 125 10.12 5.80 -5.80
CA TYR A 125 10.43 7.13 -6.33
C TYR A 125 9.36 7.66 -7.28
N LEU A 126 8.15 7.08 -7.27
CA LEU A 126 7.05 7.52 -8.11
C LEU A 126 6.08 8.39 -7.30
N ASP A 127 5.75 9.56 -7.83
CA ASP A 127 4.61 10.32 -7.34
C ASP A 127 3.28 9.65 -7.75
N LYS A 128 2.15 10.18 -7.25
CA LYS A 128 0.82 9.64 -7.60
C LYS A 128 0.47 9.75 -9.08
N ALA A 129 0.95 10.76 -9.79
CA ALA A 129 0.68 10.88 -11.23
C ALA A 129 1.46 9.83 -12.02
N GLN A 130 2.72 9.60 -11.65
CA GLN A 130 3.54 8.54 -12.22
C GLN A 130 3.01 7.15 -11.87
N THR A 131 2.41 6.97 -10.69
CA THR A 131 1.74 5.70 -10.31
C THR A 131 0.52 5.43 -11.20
N TRP A 132 -0.27 6.46 -11.53
CA TRP A 132 -1.35 6.34 -12.52
C TRP A 132 -0.81 6.03 -13.92
N ALA A 133 0.24 6.72 -14.36
CA ALA A 133 0.89 6.45 -15.65
C ALA A 133 1.41 5.01 -15.74
N LEU A 134 2.07 4.49 -14.68
CA LEU A 134 2.52 3.10 -14.61
C LEU A 134 1.34 2.11 -14.69
N SER A 135 0.21 2.44 -14.08
CA SER A 135 -0.99 1.58 -14.15
C SER A 135 -1.56 1.53 -15.57
N ASP A 136 -1.58 2.67 -16.27
CA ASP A 136 -2.00 2.74 -17.68
C ASP A 136 -1.00 2.02 -18.60
N GLU A 137 0.31 2.14 -18.36
CA GLU A 137 1.33 1.40 -19.11
C GLU A 137 1.16 -0.12 -18.97
N LEU A 138 0.88 -0.60 -17.76
CA LEU A 138 0.80 -2.04 -17.47
C LEU A 138 -0.49 -2.69 -17.99
N GLY A 139 -1.63 -2.02 -17.84
CA GLY A 139 -2.95 -2.62 -18.12
C GLY A 139 -3.94 -1.73 -18.85
N GLY A 140 -3.49 -0.56 -19.32
CA GLY A 140 -4.29 0.42 -20.05
C GLY A 140 -5.50 0.92 -19.28
N GLN A 141 -6.45 1.48 -20.03
CA GLN A 141 -7.71 1.97 -19.51
C GLN A 141 -8.47 0.91 -18.69
N LYS A 142 -8.35 -0.37 -19.05
CA LYS A 142 -9.01 -1.47 -18.33
C LYS A 142 -8.52 -1.58 -16.88
N LEU A 143 -7.21 -1.46 -16.65
CA LEU A 143 -6.67 -1.48 -15.30
C LEU A 143 -7.00 -0.18 -14.56
N ILE A 144 -6.97 0.95 -15.25
CA ILE A 144 -7.38 2.24 -14.68
C ILE A 144 -8.82 2.17 -14.15
N ASP A 145 -9.76 1.71 -14.96
CA ASP A 145 -11.17 1.57 -14.60
C ASP A 145 -11.34 0.63 -13.40
N LEU A 146 -10.64 -0.51 -13.42
CA LEU A 146 -10.66 -1.45 -12.29
C LEU A 146 -10.11 -0.82 -11.00
N ILE A 147 -9.02 -0.04 -11.08
CA ILE A 147 -8.45 0.65 -9.92
C ILE A 147 -9.40 1.72 -9.39
N VAL A 148 -10.01 2.51 -10.28
CA VAL A 148 -10.99 3.56 -9.93
C VAL A 148 -12.18 2.96 -9.18
N GLU A 149 -12.73 1.86 -9.68
CA GLU A 149 -13.95 1.26 -9.11
C GLU A 149 -13.68 0.45 -7.84
N GLU A 150 -12.62 -0.37 -7.82
CA GLU A 150 -12.54 -1.46 -6.85
C GLU A 150 -11.48 -1.28 -5.75
N THR A 151 -10.59 -0.30 -5.87
CA THR A 151 -9.62 0.00 -4.80
C THR A 151 -10.19 0.93 -3.75
N HIS A 152 -9.48 1.07 -2.62
CA HIS A 152 -9.90 1.95 -1.52
C HIS A 152 -8.72 2.79 -1.03
N THR A 153 -8.95 4.09 -0.87
CA THR A 153 -7.93 5.05 -0.40
C THR A 153 -8.46 5.97 0.71
N CYS A 154 -9.77 6.22 0.77
CA CYS A 154 -10.36 7.16 1.73
C CYS A 154 -10.15 6.72 3.18
N TYR A 155 -9.57 7.58 4.02
CA TYR A 155 -9.39 7.28 5.45
C TYR A 155 -10.70 7.15 6.24
N LEU A 156 -11.78 7.75 5.74
CA LEU A 156 -13.10 7.67 6.38
C LEU A 156 -13.93 6.48 5.91
N GLY A 157 -13.38 5.62 5.05
CA GLY A 157 -14.11 4.44 4.59
C GLY A 157 -15.20 4.72 3.55
N ASP A 158 -15.33 5.96 3.07
CA ASP A 158 -16.38 6.36 2.12
C ASP A 158 -16.25 5.59 0.80
N ARG A 159 -17.32 4.85 0.46
CA ARG A 159 -17.50 4.13 -0.81
C ARG A 159 -18.80 4.51 -1.52
N THR A 160 -19.43 5.61 -1.13
CA THR A 160 -20.70 6.08 -1.72
C THR A 160 -20.48 7.20 -2.73
N HIS A 161 -19.49 8.07 -2.50
CA HIS A 161 -19.19 9.18 -3.40
C HIS A 161 -18.15 8.77 -4.44
N ARG A 162 -18.58 8.69 -5.71
CA ARG A 162 -17.71 8.37 -6.85
C ARG A 162 -17.17 9.65 -7.49
N HIS A 163 -15.85 9.69 -7.69
CA HIS A 163 -15.13 10.71 -8.44
C HIS A 163 -14.41 10.07 -9.63
N ASP A 164 -13.86 10.86 -10.55
CA ASP A 164 -13.09 10.33 -11.69
C ASP A 164 -11.86 9.51 -11.24
N TRP A 165 -11.27 9.86 -10.10
CA TRP A 165 -10.12 9.16 -9.52
C TRP A 165 -10.50 7.97 -8.64
N GLY A 166 -11.79 7.71 -8.39
CA GLY A 166 -12.31 6.62 -7.55
C GLY A 166 -13.26 7.07 -6.45
N TYR A 167 -13.57 6.18 -5.51
CA TYR A 167 -14.48 6.49 -4.39
C TYR A 167 -13.78 7.12 -3.18
N GLY A 168 -14.45 8.08 -2.54
CA GLY A 168 -14.03 8.64 -1.27
C GLY A 168 -14.71 9.96 -0.90
N CYS A 169 -14.50 10.40 0.33
CA CYS A 169 -15.11 11.63 0.86
C CYS A 169 -14.63 12.93 0.18
N GLY A 170 -13.53 12.87 -0.56
CA GLY A 170 -12.96 14.03 -1.26
C GLY A 170 -12.20 15.03 -0.38
N THR A 171 -12.29 14.92 0.94
CA THR A 171 -11.76 15.93 1.89
C THR A 171 -10.66 15.42 2.82
N CYS A 172 -10.47 14.11 2.94
CA CYS A 172 -9.36 13.58 3.75
C CYS A 172 -8.03 13.65 2.99
N PRO A 173 -6.87 13.70 3.67
CA PRO A 173 -5.56 13.83 3.03
C PRO A 173 -5.28 12.76 1.96
N ALA A 174 -5.75 11.53 2.17
CA ALA A 174 -5.59 10.46 1.20
C ALA A 174 -6.42 10.67 -0.09
N CYS A 175 -7.65 11.19 0.04
CA CYS A 175 -8.48 11.54 -1.12
C CYS A 175 -7.87 12.69 -1.90
N GLU A 176 -7.43 13.75 -1.20
CA GLU A 176 -6.77 14.89 -1.85
C GLU A 176 -5.52 14.47 -2.63
N LEU A 177 -4.67 13.63 -2.03
CA LEU A 177 -3.44 13.15 -2.66
C LEU A 177 -3.75 12.34 -3.94
N ARG A 178 -4.74 11.44 -3.88
CA ARG A 178 -5.17 10.63 -5.02
C ARG A 178 -5.80 11.50 -6.12
N ALA A 179 -6.63 12.47 -5.76
CA ALA A 179 -7.27 13.41 -6.68
C ALA A 179 -6.26 14.30 -7.41
N ARG A 180 -5.31 14.89 -6.68
CA ARG A 180 -4.22 15.69 -7.28
C ARG A 180 -3.36 14.85 -8.22
N GLY A 181 -3.02 13.62 -7.82
CA GLY A 181 -2.27 12.69 -8.67
C GLY A 181 -3.00 12.37 -9.98
N TRP A 182 -4.31 12.12 -9.91
CA TRP A 182 -5.15 11.89 -11.09
C TRP A 182 -5.18 13.11 -12.02
N GLN A 183 -5.46 14.30 -11.47
CA GLN A 183 -5.52 15.54 -12.26
C GLN A 183 -4.19 15.84 -12.95
N LYS A 184 -3.07 15.67 -12.24
CA LYS A 184 -1.73 15.85 -12.80
C LYS A 184 -1.42 14.84 -13.91
N TRP A 185 -1.82 13.58 -13.75
CA TRP A 185 -1.66 12.56 -14.79
C TRP A 185 -2.49 12.86 -16.03
N GLN A 186 -3.78 13.17 -15.86
CA GLN A 186 -4.68 13.50 -16.97
C GLN A 186 -4.24 14.75 -17.73
N ALA A 187 -3.68 15.75 -17.05
CA ALA A 187 -3.15 16.95 -17.70
C ALA A 187 -1.86 16.69 -18.51
N ALA A 188 -1.18 15.56 -18.28
CA ALA A 188 0.06 15.20 -18.96
C ALA A 188 -0.14 14.15 -20.08
N ARG A 189 -1.37 13.66 -20.27
CA ARG A 189 -1.78 12.65 -21.26
C ARG A 189 -2.27 13.31 -22.55
#